data_AF-A0A3P9H9B8-F1
#
_entry.id   AF-A0A3P9H9B8-F1
#
_cell.length_a   1.000
_cell.length_b   1.000
_cell.length_c   1.000
_cell.angle_alpha   90.00
_cell.angle_beta   90.00
_cell.angle_gamma   90.00
#
_symmetry.space_group_name_H-M   'P 1'
#
loop_
_entity.id
_entity.type
_entity.pdbx_description
1 polymer ?
#
loop_
_entity_poly.entity_id
_entity_poly.type
_entity_poly.pdbx_seq_one_letter_code
_entity_poly.pdbx_strand_id
1 'polypeptide(L)'
;LLSDALMMFVFRRLSQRPSAEELEQRNILQGETTPPHHSLSQRPTVAELQARKILRFHEYVECTQAEDYDRRADKPWTKLTPADKAAIRKELNDFKSSEMEVHEESRIYTRFHRP
;
A
#
# COMPACT_ATOMS: atom_id res chain seq x y z
N LEU A 1 -17.41 12.26 -25.44
CA LEU A 1 -18.55 11.40 -24.99
C LEU A 1 -18.10 10.02 -24.51
N LEU A 2 -17.58 9.12 -25.36
CA LEU A 2 -17.00 7.84 -24.87
C LEU A 2 -15.64 8.02 -24.15
N SER A 3 -14.88 9.06 -24.50
CA SER A 3 -13.61 9.43 -23.84
C SER A 3 -13.80 9.94 -22.41
N ASP A 4 -14.86 10.70 -22.17
CA ASP A 4 -15.10 11.37 -20.88
C ASP A 4 -15.59 10.38 -19.81
N ALA A 5 -16.36 9.37 -20.23
CA ALA A 5 -16.85 8.32 -19.33
C ALA A 5 -15.71 7.41 -18.83
N LEU A 6 -14.73 7.10 -19.69
CA LEU A 6 -13.56 6.29 -19.32
C LEU A 6 -12.59 7.08 -18.42
N MET A 7 -12.40 8.37 -18.70
CA MET A 7 -11.60 9.29 -17.86
C MET A 7 -12.22 9.46 -16.46
N MET A 8 -13.55 9.55 -16.35
CA MET A 8 -14.25 9.59 -15.06
C MET A 8 -14.13 8.28 -14.25
N PHE A 9 -13.91 7.14 -14.89
CA PHE A 9 -13.79 5.84 -14.22
C PHE A 9 -12.43 5.65 -13.54
N VAL A 10 -11.36 6.22 -14.12
CA VAL A 10 -9.99 6.13 -13.59
C VAL A 10 -9.76 7.09 -12.41
N PHE A 11 -10.47 8.23 -12.37
CA PHE A 11 -10.32 9.27 -11.34
C PHE A 11 -11.33 9.23 -10.18
N ARG A 12 -12.06 8.11 -9.95
CA ARG A 12 -12.90 7.96 -8.74
C ARG A 12 -12.04 7.75 -7.49
N ARG A 13 -11.49 8.88 -7.03
CA ARG A 13 -11.17 9.32 -5.67
C ARG A 13 -10.55 8.26 -4.75
N LEU A 14 -9.22 8.23 -4.75
CA LEU A 14 -8.41 7.76 -3.62
C LEU A 14 -8.72 8.51 -2.29
N SER A 15 -9.51 9.59 -2.32
CA SER A 15 -9.93 10.39 -1.17
C SER A 15 -11.37 10.12 -0.69
N GLN A 16 -12.15 9.30 -1.37
CA GLN A 16 -13.48 8.93 -0.89
C GLN A 16 -13.42 7.62 -0.13
N ARG A 17 -13.67 7.68 1.18
CA ARG A 17 -13.93 6.49 1.98
C ARG A 17 -15.31 5.93 1.55
N PRO A 18 -15.39 4.68 1.05
CA PRO A 18 -16.67 4.04 0.74
C PRO A 18 -17.56 3.93 2.00
N SER A 19 -18.88 3.91 1.82
CA SER A 19 -19.82 3.76 2.94
C SER A 19 -19.70 2.37 3.58
N ALA A 20 -20.16 2.22 4.83
CA ALA A 20 -20.15 0.92 5.50
C ALA A 20 -20.94 -0.14 4.70
N GLU A 21 -22.09 0.23 4.16
CA GLU A 21 -22.92 -0.62 3.29
C GLU A 21 -22.18 -1.02 2.00
N GLU A 22 -21.48 -0.08 1.35
CA GLU A 22 -20.66 -0.38 0.16
C GLU A 22 -19.50 -1.33 0.48
N LEU A 23 -18.92 -1.22 1.67
CA LEU A 23 -17.85 -2.11 2.13
C LEU A 23 -18.38 -3.50 2.48
N GLU A 24 -19.58 -3.62 3.07
CA GLU A 24 -20.24 -4.90 3.34
C GLU A 24 -20.61 -5.63 2.04
N GLN A 25 -21.19 -4.92 1.06
CA GLN A 25 -21.48 -5.48 -0.27
C GLN A 25 -20.24 -6.01 -0.99
N ARG A 26 -19.08 -5.43 -0.68
CA ARG A 26 -17.77 -5.84 -1.21
C ARG A 26 -17.07 -6.89 -0.35
N ASN A 27 -17.71 -7.40 0.69
CA ASN A 27 -17.15 -8.33 1.68
C ASN A 27 -15.88 -7.81 2.38
N ILE A 28 -15.76 -6.49 2.52
CA ILE A 28 -14.65 -5.83 3.22
C ILE A 28 -14.99 -5.66 4.70
N LEU A 29 -16.25 -5.35 5.03
CA LEU A 29 -16.78 -5.38 6.38
C LEU A 29 -17.56 -6.68 6.59
N GLN A 30 -17.36 -7.33 7.74
CA GLN A 30 -18.12 -8.53 8.14
C GLN A 30 -19.39 -8.09 8.87
N GLY A 31 -20.55 -8.60 8.47
CA GLY A 31 -21.81 -8.36 9.18
C GLY A 31 -21.93 -9.22 10.45
N GLU A 32 -22.71 -8.75 11.43
CA GLU A 32 -22.85 -9.41 12.75
C GLU A 32 -23.37 -10.86 12.70
N THR A 33 -24.00 -11.27 11.60
CA THR A 33 -24.61 -12.60 11.45
C THR A 33 -23.73 -13.59 10.70
N THR A 34 -22.61 -13.15 10.14
CA THR A 34 -21.70 -14.06 9.43
C THR A 34 -20.80 -14.78 10.44
N PRO A 35 -20.83 -16.14 10.52
CA PRO A 35 -19.81 -16.85 11.27
C PRO A 35 -18.44 -16.48 10.70
N PRO A 36 -17.34 -16.58 11.47
CA PRO A 36 -15.99 -16.39 10.96
C PRO A 36 -15.60 -17.55 10.04
N HIS A 37 -16.25 -17.67 8.88
CA HIS A 37 -15.58 -18.16 7.70
C HIS A 37 -14.77 -16.94 7.23
N HIS A 38 -13.48 -16.99 6.95
CA HIS A 38 -12.83 -17.91 6.05
C HIS A 38 -11.37 -18.00 6.50
N SER A 39 -10.91 -19.21 6.81
CA SER A 39 -9.49 -19.46 7.01
C SER A 39 -8.72 -19.03 5.74
N LEU A 40 -8.08 -17.87 5.76
CA LEU A 40 -7.16 -17.40 4.71
C LEU A 40 -5.96 -18.36 4.53
N SER A 41 -5.87 -19.42 5.35
CA SER A 41 -4.90 -20.50 5.27
C SER A 41 -5.22 -21.58 4.24
N GLN A 42 -6.45 -21.65 3.69
CA GLN A 42 -6.72 -22.55 2.57
C GLN A 42 -6.17 -21.94 1.29
N ARG A 43 -4.88 -22.18 1.07
CA ARG A 43 -4.21 -21.84 -0.17
C ARG A 43 -4.63 -22.88 -1.23
N PRO A 44 -5.41 -22.50 -2.25
CA PRO A 44 -5.73 -23.41 -3.34
C PRO A 44 -4.46 -23.92 -4.01
N THR A 45 -4.51 -25.15 -4.51
CA THR A 45 -3.36 -25.74 -5.19
C THR A 45 -3.07 -25.00 -6.51
N VAL A 46 -1.84 -25.08 -7.00
CA VAL A 46 -1.46 -24.47 -8.29
C VAL A 46 -2.35 -25.01 -9.43
N ALA A 47 -2.71 -26.29 -9.38
CA ALA A 47 -3.62 -26.92 -10.34
C ALA A 47 -5.04 -26.32 -10.30
N GLU A 48 -5.58 -26.06 -9.11
CA GLU A 48 -6.88 -25.38 -8.95
C GLU A 48 -6.84 -23.94 -9.46
N LEU A 49 -5.76 -23.20 -9.17
CA LEU A 49 -5.58 -21.84 -9.64
C LEU A 49 -5.50 -21.78 -11.18
N GLN A 50 -4.80 -22.73 -11.80
CA GLN A 50 -4.70 -22.89 -13.25
C GLN A 50 -6.05 -23.29 -13.87
N ALA A 51 -6.73 -24.28 -13.29
CA ALA A 51 -8.03 -24.75 -13.77
C ALA A 51 -9.10 -23.66 -13.71
N ARG A 52 -9.12 -22.88 -12.61
CA ARG A 52 -10.07 -21.78 -12.41
C ARG A 52 -9.72 -20.52 -13.22
N LYS A 53 -8.55 -20.47 -13.86
CA LYS A 53 -8.04 -19.31 -14.65
C LYS A 53 -8.26 -17.97 -13.93
N ILE A 54 -8.01 -17.95 -12.62
CA ILE A 54 -8.34 -16.80 -11.75
C ILE A 54 -7.48 -15.59 -12.12
N LEU A 55 -6.24 -15.83 -12.57
CA LEU A 55 -5.34 -14.81 -13.08
C LEU A 55 -5.13 -15.05 -14.57
N ARG A 56 -5.42 -14.02 -15.37
CA ARG A 56 -5.16 -13.99 -16.81
C ARG A 56 -4.14 -12.90 -17.09
N PHE A 57 -2.94 -13.29 -17.50
CA PHE A 57 -1.92 -12.36 -17.96
C PHE A 57 -2.08 -12.20 -19.47
N HIS A 58 -1.96 -10.98 -19.98
CA HIS A 58 -1.91 -10.75 -21.41
C HIS A 58 -0.53 -11.17 -21.92
N GLU A 59 -0.49 -11.82 -23.07
CA GLU A 59 0.78 -12.23 -23.72
C GLU A 59 1.49 -11.04 -24.37
N TYR A 60 0.73 -10.01 -24.73
CA TYR A 60 1.25 -8.79 -25.32
C TYR A 60 1.55 -7.75 -24.24
N VAL A 61 2.75 -7.17 -24.33
CA VAL A 61 3.20 -6.04 -23.51
C VAL A 61 3.52 -4.89 -24.46
N GLU A 62 2.87 -3.75 -24.24
CA GLU A 62 3.20 -2.51 -24.96
C GLU A 62 4.49 -1.91 -24.38
N CYS A 63 5.43 -1.56 -25.26
CA CYS A 63 6.68 -0.92 -24.91
C CYS A 63 6.73 0.49 -25.50
N THR A 64 7.01 1.49 -24.68
CA THR A 64 7.22 2.88 -25.10
C THR A 64 8.63 3.33 -24.74
N GLN A 65 9.14 4.32 -25.49
CA GLN A 65 10.46 4.87 -25.22
C GLN A 65 10.40 5.73 -23.96
N ALA A 66 11.28 5.46 -23.00
CA ALA A 66 11.46 6.33 -21.85
C ALA A 66 12.29 7.56 -22.23
N GLU A 67 12.03 8.68 -21.55
CA GLU A 67 12.82 9.91 -21.68
C GLU A 67 14.32 9.62 -21.48
N ASP A 68 15.15 10.16 -22.36
CA ASP A 68 16.61 10.03 -22.31
C ASP A 68 17.21 11.29 -21.67
N TYR A 69 17.31 11.27 -20.35
CA TYR A 69 17.90 12.34 -19.54
C TYR A 69 18.71 11.76 -18.39
N ASP A 70 19.62 12.58 -17.85
CA ASP A 70 20.45 12.17 -16.71
C ASP A 70 19.61 12.09 -15.42
N ARG A 71 19.43 10.86 -14.93
CA ARG A 71 18.72 10.55 -13.67
C ARG A 71 19.66 10.42 -12.47
N ARG A 72 20.95 10.76 -12.61
CA ARG A 72 21.90 10.70 -11.49
C ARG A 72 21.48 11.70 -10.41
N ALA A 73 21.55 11.23 -9.17
CA ALA A 73 21.37 12.05 -7.99
C ALA A 73 22.43 11.68 -6.96
N ASP A 74 22.86 12.66 -6.17
CA ASP A 74 23.74 12.41 -5.04
C ASP A 74 23.07 11.49 -4.02
N LYS A 75 23.90 10.69 -3.35
CA LYS A 75 23.45 9.72 -2.34
C LYS A 75 23.92 10.16 -0.95
N PRO A 76 23.35 11.23 -0.35
CA PRO A 76 23.87 11.81 0.89
C PRO A 76 23.89 10.80 2.05
N TRP A 77 22.97 9.83 2.06
CA TRP A 77 22.93 8.75 3.06
C TRP A 77 24.20 7.89 3.11
N THR A 78 25.01 7.86 2.05
CA THR A 78 26.29 7.13 2.02
C THR A 78 27.40 7.81 2.81
N LYS A 79 27.27 9.12 3.07
CA LYS A 79 28.27 9.95 3.75
C LYS A 79 28.01 10.12 5.25
N LEU A 80 26.96 9.47 5.79
CA LEU A 80 26.58 9.61 7.20
C LEU A 80 27.55 8.91 8.14
N THR A 81 28.13 9.68 9.06
CA THR A 81 28.98 9.15 10.15
C THR A 81 28.13 8.42 11.20
N PRO A 82 28.75 7.61 12.08
CA PRO A 82 28.04 7.02 13.21
C PRO A 82 27.37 8.06 14.13
N ALA A 83 27.99 9.23 14.30
CA ALA A 83 27.44 10.33 15.09
C ALA A 83 26.20 10.93 14.42
N ASP A 84 26.24 11.19 13.11
CA ASP A 84 25.08 11.70 12.35
C ASP A 84 23.90 10.73 12.47
N LYS A 85 24.17 9.43 12.32
CA LYS A 85 23.15 8.40 12.46
C LYS A 85 22.55 8.38 13.87
N ALA A 86 23.34 8.62 14.91
CA ALA A 86 22.84 8.69 16.28
C ALA A 86 21.96 9.93 16.50
N ALA A 87 22.39 11.09 16.00
CA ALA A 87 21.60 12.32 16.03
C ALA A 87 20.26 12.15 15.30
N ILE A 88 20.28 11.60 14.09
CA ILE A 88 19.06 11.36 13.29
C ILE A 88 18.12 10.38 13.99
N ARG A 89 18.63 9.30 14.62
CA ARG A 89 17.78 8.36 15.37
C ARG A 89 17.08 9.04 16.54
N LYS A 90 17.80 9.90 17.26
CA LYS A 90 17.25 10.68 18.37
C LYS A 90 16.15 11.62 17.87
N GLU A 91 16.46 12.44 16.87
CA GLU A 91 15.52 13.38 16.26
C GLU A 91 14.24 12.69 15.76
N LEU A 92 14.39 11.56 15.06
CA LEU A 92 13.23 10.78 14.58
C LEU A 92 12.40 10.19 15.70
N ASN A 93 13.01 9.77 16.81
CA ASN A 93 12.26 9.26 17.96
C ASN A 93 11.50 10.39 18.67
N ASP A 94 12.14 11.54 18.85
CA ASP A 94 11.54 12.73 19.45
C ASP A 94 10.30 13.13 18.61
N PHE A 95 10.47 13.35 17.31
CA PHE A 95 9.39 13.67 16.37
C PHE A 95 8.22 12.66 16.43
N LYS A 96 8.52 11.36 16.41
CA LYS A 96 7.49 10.30 16.45
C LYS A 96 6.71 10.27 17.77
N SER A 97 7.34 10.73 18.85
CA SER A 97 6.75 10.71 20.18
C SER A 97 5.90 11.94 20.49
N SER A 98 6.26 13.11 19.94
CA SER A 98 5.66 14.39 20.31
C SER A 98 4.88 15.09 19.21
N GLU A 99 5.24 14.88 17.94
CA GLU A 99 4.71 15.68 16.81
C GLU A 99 3.94 14.84 15.80
N MET A 100 4.36 13.60 15.57
CA MET A 100 3.73 12.74 14.58
C MET A 100 2.38 12.22 15.08
N GLU A 101 1.30 12.69 14.47
CA GLU A 101 -0.04 12.20 14.77
C GLU A 101 -0.20 10.74 14.33
N VAL A 102 -0.60 9.88 15.26
CA VAL A 102 -0.89 8.46 15.02
C VAL A 102 -2.17 8.10 15.74
N HIS A 103 -3.07 7.41 15.04
CA HIS A 103 -4.30 6.87 15.63
C HIS A 103 -3.97 6.02 16.86
N GLU A 104 -4.77 6.15 17.93
CA GLU A 104 -4.53 5.53 19.24
C GLU A 104 -4.22 4.03 19.12
N GLU A 105 -5.07 3.28 18.41
CA GLU A 105 -4.92 1.82 18.19
C GLU A 105 -3.72 1.43 17.32
N SER A 106 -3.17 2.38 16.56
CA SER A 106 -2.04 2.14 15.65
C SER A 106 -0.69 2.55 16.24
N ARG A 107 -0.67 3.16 17.43
CA ARG A 107 0.58 3.60 18.08
C ARG A 107 1.59 2.47 18.26
N ILE A 108 1.12 1.23 18.43
CA ILE A 108 1.97 0.04 18.55
C ILE A 108 2.81 -0.23 17.29
N TYR A 109 2.41 0.30 16.13
CA TYR A 109 3.12 0.14 14.87
C TYR A 109 4.12 1.26 14.59
N THR A 110 4.20 2.28 15.45
CA THR A 110 5.17 3.37 15.31
C THR A 110 6.60 2.81 15.45
N ARG A 111 7.37 2.86 14.36
CA ARG A 111 8.74 2.33 14.32
C ARG A 111 9.72 3.30 14.99
N PHE A 112 10.03 3.07 16.26
CA PHE A 112 11.12 3.77 16.96
C PHE A 112 12.50 3.17 16.66
N HIS A 113 13.53 4.00 16.65
CA HIS A 113 14.94 3.61 16.46
C HIS A 113 15.64 3.37 17.80
N ARG A 114 16.69 2.55 17.80
CA ARG A 114 17.53 2.37 19.00
C ARG A 114 18.31 3.67 19.28
N PRO A 115 18.53 4.06 20.54
CA PRO A 115 19.47 5.12 20.90
C PRO A 115 20.84 4.91 20.24
#